data_AF-A0A2C9W7V1-F1
#
_entry.id   AF-A0A2C9W7V1-F1
#
_cell.length_a   1.000
_cell.length_b   1.000
_cell.length_c   1.000
_cell.angle_alpha   90.00
_cell.angle_beta   90.00
_cell.angle_gamma   90.00
#
_symmetry.space_group_name_H-M   'P 1'
#
loop_
_entity.id
_entity.type
_entity.pdbx_description
1 polymer ?
#
loop_
_entity_poly.entity_id
_entity_poly.type
_entity_poly.pdbx_seq_one_letter_code
_entity_poly.pdbx_strand_id
1 'polypeptide(L)'
;MVLGNTKYNVADVQKELRSVNEEAYEPQLIAIGPYHYGKVHLPAMEDHKMRYLQGFLQQEPLSFDHDEFVEMMLIDGCFIIEFICKMVEFDVQEPIVGSGHMYIRLMLDLLLLENQLPFFILLELLVTSNVISNPKINFTRLILKAYKHFL
;
A
#
# COMPACT_ATOMS: atom_id res chain seq x y z
N MET A 1 4.96 -14.12 -26.25
CA MET A 1 4.60 -12.69 -26.20
C MET A 1 5.86 -11.94 -25.78
N VAL A 2 6.53 -11.31 -26.75
CA VAL A 2 7.83 -10.63 -26.56
C VAL A 2 7.53 -9.24 -26.02
N LEU A 3 7.88 -8.96 -24.77
CA LEU A 3 7.93 -7.59 -24.27
C LEU A 3 9.26 -6.98 -24.73
N GLY A 4 9.14 -5.94 -25.57
CA GLY A 4 10.23 -5.39 -26.35
C GLY A 4 11.26 -4.59 -25.56
N ASN A 5 12.42 -4.47 -26.20
CA ASN A 5 13.51 -3.53 -25.91
C ASN A 5 13.02 -2.08 -25.74
N THR A 6 12.75 -1.65 -24.51
CA THR A 6 12.88 -0.24 -24.14
C THR A 6 14.10 -0.09 -23.26
N LYS A 7 14.95 0.87 -23.62
CA LYS A 7 16.25 1.21 -23.00
C LYS A 7 16.13 1.73 -21.54
N TYR A 8 14.93 1.73 -20.99
CA TYR A 8 14.55 2.32 -19.71
C TYR A 8 13.55 1.37 -19.03
N ASN A 9 13.93 0.82 -17.87
CA ASN A 9 13.03 0.12 -16.96
C ASN A 9 12.21 1.17 -16.17
N VAL A 10 11.01 0.81 -15.69
CA VAL A 10 10.24 1.63 -14.74
C VAL A 10 11.10 2.02 -13.52
N ALA A 11 11.98 1.13 -13.08
CA ALA A 11 12.95 1.41 -12.02
C ALA A 11 14.00 2.47 -12.40
N ASP A 12 14.35 2.61 -13.68
CA ASP A 12 15.31 3.61 -14.16
C ASP A 12 14.65 5.00 -14.22
N VAL A 13 13.40 5.06 -14.68
CA VAL A 13 12.60 6.29 -14.70
C VAL A 13 12.38 6.84 -13.29
N GLN A 14 12.14 5.96 -12.31
CA GLN A 14 12.03 6.35 -10.89
C GLN A 14 13.33 6.99 -10.37
N LYS A 15 14.49 6.36 -10.64
CA LYS A 15 15.80 6.90 -10.20
C LYS A 15 16.10 8.28 -10.78
N GLU A 16 15.80 8.49 -12.06
CA GLU A 16 16.01 9.77 -12.74
C GLU A 16 15.16 10.88 -12.11
N LEU A 17 13.87 10.62 -11.87
CA LEU A 17 12.97 11.58 -11.23
C LEU A 17 13.36 11.87 -9.78
N ARG A 18 13.73 10.84 -9.00
CA ARG A 18 14.19 10.99 -7.62
C ARG A 18 15.45 11.84 -7.52
N SER A 19 16.38 11.70 -8.46
CA SER A 19 17.63 12.48 -8.46
C SER A 19 17.42 14.01 -8.56
N VAL A 20 16.25 14.45 -9.05
CA VAL A 20 15.89 15.87 -9.13
C VAL A 20 15.53 16.45 -7.76
N ASN A 21 14.84 15.66 -6.92
CA ASN A 21 14.48 16.05 -5.57
C ASN A 21 14.19 14.80 -4.71
N GLU A 22 15.20 14.30 -4.01
CA GLU A 22 15.06 13.06 -3.23
C GLU A 22 14.03 13.18 -2.10
N GLU A 23 13.90 14.36 -1.49
CA GLU A 23 12.96 14.60 -0.38
C GLU A 23 11.49 14.52 -0.84
N ALA A 24 11.19 14.82 -2.11
CA ALA A 24 9.84 14.72 -2.64
C ALA A 24 9.36 13.27 -2.85
N TYR A 25 10.29 12.30 -2.81
CA TYR A 25 10.01 10.88 -2.96
C TYR A 25 10.32 10.07 -1.69
N GLU A 26 10.52 10.76 -0.56
CA GLU A 26 10.68 10.10 0.74
C GLU A 26 9.33 10.04 1.47
N PRO A 27 8.84 8.84 1.83
CA PRO A 27 7.61 8.73 2.61
C PRO A 27 7.79 9.35 4.00
N GLN A 28 6.75 10.03 4.48
CA GLN A 28 6.81 10.78 5.75
C GLN A 28 6.14 10.04 6.91
N LEU A 29 5.27 9.09 6.62
CA LEU A 29 4.39 8.41 7.56
C LEU A 29 4.44 6.89 7.38
N ILE A 30 4.36 6.36 6.16
CA ILE A 30 4.40 4.92 5.88
C ILE A 30 5.25 4.55 4.67
N ALA A 31 6.11 3.55 4.86
CA ALA A 31 6.78 2.85 3.78
C ALA A 31 5.91 1.69 3.28
N ILE A 32 5.83 1.48 1.98
CA ILE A 32 5.10 0.43 1.29
C ILE A 32 6.02 -0.15 0.22
N GLY A 33 6.15 -1.48 0.24
CA GLY A 33 6.95 -2.21 -0.70
C GLY A 33 8.46 -2.09 -0.48
N PRO A 34 9.24 -2.69 -1.38
CA PRO A 34 10.65 -2.99 -1.13
C PRO A 34 11.59 -1.79 -1.16
N TYR A 35 11.19 -0.69 -1.82
CA TYR A 35 12.05 0.49 -1.98
C TYR A 35 12.28 1.25 -0.67
N HIS A 36 11.35 1.16 0.26
CA HIS A 36 11.41 1.84 1.55
C HIS A 36 11.48 0.87 2.74
N TYR A 37 11.67 -0.43 2.46
CA TYR A 37 11.78 -1.45 3.49
C TYR A 37 12.96 -1.22 4.43
N GLY A 38 12.73 -1.40 5.73
CA GLY A 38 13.75 -1.26 6.76
C GLY A 38 14.18 0.18 7.09
N LYS A 39 13.50 1.21 6.55
CA LYS A 39 13.79 2.61 6.93
C LYS A 39 13.28 2.91 8.35
N VAL A 40 14.23 3.17 9.25
CA VAL A 40 14.09 3.24 10.71
C VAL A 40 13.26 4.45 11.23
N HIS A 41 12.89 5.40 10.35
CA HIS A 41 12.26 6.66 10.77
C HIS A 41 10.71 6.63 10.80
N LEU A 42 10.07 5.50 10.48
CA LEU A 42 8.60 5.35 10.41
C LEU A 42 7.99 4.27 11.35
N PRO A 43 8.52 4.01 12.57
CA PRO A 43 8.14 2.83 13.35
C PRO A 43 6.66 2.83 13.77
N ALA A 44 6.05 4.01 13.94
CA ALA A 44 4.67 4.11 14.41
C ALA A 44 3.66 3.50 13.45
N MET A 45 3.91 3.52 12.14
CA MET A 45 2.98 2.96 11.16
C MET A 45 3.17 1.47 10.93
N GLU A 46 4.36 0.91 11.20
CA GLU A 46 4.58 -0.53 11.11
C GLU A 46 3.69 -1.29 12.10
N ASP A 47 3.52 -0.76 13.33
CA ASP A 47 2.58 -1.31 14.32
C ASP A 47 1.12 -1.25 13.82
N HIS A 48 0.77 -0.19 13.09
CA HIS A 48 -0.56 -0.06 12.47
C HIS A 48 -0.75 -1.07 11.34
N LYS A 49 0.26 -1.32 10.49
CA LYS A 49 0.18 -2.36 9.45
C LYS A 49 -0.07 -3.73 10.07
N MET A 50 0.65 -4.08 11.13
CA MET A 50 0.49 -5.35 11.82
C MET A 50 -0.91 -5.50 12.44
N ARG A 51 -1.46 -4.42 13.00
CA ARG A 51 -2.84 -4.41 13.52
C ARG A 51 -3.87 -4.64 12.40
N TYR A 52 -3.66 -4.03 11.24
CA TYR A 52 -4.54 -4.18 10.08
C TYR A 52 -4.47 -5.60 9.52
N LEU A 53 -3.26 -6.15 9.43
CA LEU A 53 -3.01 -7.54 9.06
C LEU A 53 -3.73 -8.51 10.00
N GLN A 54 -3.65 -8.30 11.32
CA GLN A 54 -4.35 -9.13 12.30
C GLN A 54 -5.88 -9.07 12.14
N GLY A 55 -6.43 -7.89 11.85
CA GLY A 55 -7.85 -7.72 11.53
C GLY A 55 -8.25 -8.49 10.26
N PHE A 56 -7.39 -8.44 9.24
CA PHE A 56 -7.60 -9.09 7.95
C PHE A 56 -7.53 -10.63 8.02
N LEU A 57 -6.60 -11.19 8.82
CA LEU A 57 -6.31 -12.63 8.85
C LEU A 57 -7.11 -13.42 9.89
N GLN A 58 -7.98 -12.79 10.68
CA GLN A 58 -8.75 -13.46 11.74
C GLN A 58 -7.88 -14.37 12.64
N GLN A 59 -6.75 -13.83 13.14
CA GLN A 59 -5.90 -14.39 14.21
C GLN A 59 -4.95 -15.57 13.88
N GLU A 60 -4.86 -16.10 12.66
CA GLU A 60 -3.84 -17.11 12.35
C GLU A 60 -2.45 -16.42 12.13
N PRO A 61 -1.43 -16.73 12.94
CA PRO A 61 -0.08 -16.24 12.67
C PRO A 61 0.44 -16.88 11.37
N LEU A 62 0.72 -16.05 10.36
CA LEU A 62 1.34 -16.52 9.13
C LEU A 62 2.76 -17.00 9.46
N SER A 63 3.00 -18.30 9.36
CA SER A 63 4.36 -18.84 9.27
C SER A 63 4.77 -18.79 7.80
N PHE A 64 5.49 -17.75 7.41
CA PHE A 64 6.09 -17.69 6.08
C PHE A 64 7.30 -18.62 6.03
N ASP A 65 7.48 -19.32 4.91
CA ASP A 65 8.84 -19.71 4.50
C ASP A 65 9.65 -18.41 4.38
N HIS A 66 10.87 -18.35 4.91
CA HIS A 66 11.60 -17.14 5.37
C HIS A 66 11.96 -16.07 4.31
N ASP A 67 11.14 -15.86 3.28
CA ASP A 67 11.31 -14.79 2.30
C ASP A 67 10.73 -13.47 2.83
N GLU A 68 11.59 -12.71 3.51
CA GLU A 68 11.31 -11.37 4.05
C GLU A 68 10.70 -10.42 2.99
N PHE A 69 11.03 -10.62 1.71
CA PHE A 69 10.49 -9.82 0.61
C PHE A 69 9.02 -10.14 0.33
N VAL A 70 8.65 -11.42 0.34
CA VAL A 70 7.26 -11.85 0.17
C VAL A 70 6.41 -11.44 1.38
N GLU A 71 6.93 -11.64 2.59
CA GLU A 71 6.27 -11.24 3.83
C GLU A 71 5.96 -9.74 3.82
N MET A 72 6.94 -8.90 3.53
CA MET A 72 6.75 -7.45 3.40
C MET A 72 5.62 -7.09 2.43
N MET A 73 5.65 -7.66 1.21
CA MET A 73 4.63 -7.35 0.20
C MET A 73 3.23 -7.77 0.64
N LEU A 74 3.10 -8.86 1.38
CA LEU A 74 1.82 -9.34 1.90
C LEU A 74 1.30 -8.44 3.03
N ILE A 75 2.16 -8.06 3.98
CA ILE A 75 1.81 -7.15 5.08
C ILE A 75 1.33 -5.80 4.52
N ASP A 76 2.11 -5.21 3.63
CA ASP A 76 1.79 -3.92 3.01
C ASP A 76 0.52 -4.02 2.15
N GLY A 77 0.33 -5.14 1.44
CA GLY A 77 -0.86 -5.37 0.62
C GLY A 77 -2.13 -5.50 1.45
N CYS A 78 -2.08 -6.26 2.55
CA CYS A 78 -3.19 -6.39 3.50
C CYS A 78 -3.53 -5.04 4.14
N PHE A 79 -2.53 -4.26 4.57
CA PHE A 79 -2.73 -2.92 5.11
C PHE A 79 -3.48 -2.02 4.12
N ILE A 80 -3.05 -1.96 2.86
CA ILE A 80 -3.68 -1.12 1.84
C ILE A 80 -5.14 -1.51 1.61
N ILE A 81 -5.43 -2.81 1.48
CA ILE A 81 -6.80 -3.30 1.24
C ILE A 81 -7.72 -2.92 2.41
N GLU A 82 -7.28 -3.21 3.63
CA GLU A 82 -8.04 -2.94 4.84
C GLU A 82 -8.25 -1.44 5.06
N PHE A 83 -7.22 -0.61 4.84
CA PHE A 83 -7.31 0.85 4.90
C PHE A 83 -8.31 1.41 3.90
N ILE A 84 -8.27 0.95 2.66
CA ILE A 84 -9.21 1.35 1.62
C ILE A 84 -10.65 0.93 1.97
N CYS A 85 -10.86 -0.27 2.55
CA CYS A 85 -12.18 -0.70 3.02
C CYS A 85 -12.73 0.23 4.12
N LYS A 86 -11.93 0.51 5.17
CA LYS A 86 -12.31 1.43 6.26
C LYS A 86 -12.61 2.85 5.78
N MET A 87 -11.88 3.33 4.77
CA MET A 87 -12.17 4.61 4.12
C MET A 87 -13.55 4.62 3.44
N VAL A 88 -13.92 3.53 2.76
CA VAL A 88 -15.22 3.45 2.06
C VAL A 88 -16.38 3.36 3.04
N GLU A 89 -16.17 2.74 4.19
CA GLU A 89 -17.13 2.66 5.30
C GLU A 89 -17.23 3.98 6.09
N PHE A 90 -16.33 4.94 5.85
CA PHE A 90 -16.21 6.19 6.61
C PHE A 90 -16.19 5.96 8.12
N ASP A 91 -15.41 4.97 8.56
CA ASP A 91 -15.27 4.72 9.99
C ASP A 91 -14.43 5.83 10.65
N VAL A 92 -15.11 6.87 11.12
CA VAL A 92 -14.51 8.01 11.83
C VAL A 92 -13.92 7.64 13.20
N GLN A 93 -14.20 6.44 13.72
CA GLN A 93 -13.59 5.95 14.95
C GLN A 93 -12.18 5.41 14.72
N GLU A 94 -11.82 5.09 13.47
CA GLU A 94 -10.47 4.69 13.12
C GLU A 94 -9.51 5.89 13.28
N PRO A 95 -8.49 5.83 14.15
CA PRO A 95 -7.67 6.99 14.51
C PRO A 95 -7.01 7.69 13.32
N ILE A 96 -6.66 6.92 12.28
CA ILE A 96 -6.05 7.44 11.05
C ILE A 96 -7.08 8.20 10.20
N VAL A 97 -8.30 7.66 10.07
CA VAL A 97 -9.38 8.25 9.25
C VAL A 97 -9.98 9.47 9.96
N GLY A 98 -10.15 9.41 11.28
CA GLY A 98 -10.66 10.51 12.10
C GLY A 98 -9.68 11.68 12.26
N SER A 99 -8.38 11.44 12.04
CA SER A 99 -7.33 12.47 12.10
C SER A 99 -7.03 13.02 10.70
N GLY A 100 -7.69 14.11 10.31
CA GLY A 100 -7.58 14.68 8.96
C GLY A 100 -6.13 14.95 8.50
N HIS A 101 -5.24 15.35 9.40
CA HIS A 101 -3.83 15.56 9.07
C HIS A 101 -3.05 14.24 8.87
N MET A 102 -3.31 13.21 9.68
CA MET A 102 -2.69 11.89 9.49
C MET A 102 -3.22 11.22 8.21
N TYR A 103 -4.53 11.34 7.96
CA TYR A 103 -5.17 10.91 6.73
C TYR A 103 -4.50 11.52 5.49
N ILE A 104 -4.29 12.84 5.47
CA ILE A 104 -3.65 13.52 4.33
C ILE A 104 -2.22 13.01 4.12
N ARG A 105 -1.42 12.89 5.18
CA ARG A 105 -0.04 12.40 5.08
C ARG A 105 0.03 10.95 4.58
N LEU A 106 -0.86 10.09 5.08
CA LEU A 106 -0.94 8.71 4.64
C LEU A 106 -1.29 8.62 3.15
N MET A 107 -2.27 9.41 2.70
CA MET A 107 -2.66 9.45 1.29
C MET A 107 -1.53 9.98 0.40
N LEU A 108 -0.78 11.00 0.83
CA LEU A 108 0.38 11.51 0.10
C LEU A 108 1.46 10.43 -0.07
N ASP A 109 1.75 9.67 0.99
CA ASP A 109 2.70 8.57 0.92
C ASP A 109 2.21 7.45 -0.01
N LEU A 110 0.92 7.10 0.01
CA LEU A 110 0.34 6.10 -0.90
C LEU A 110 0.34 6.55 -2.38
N LEU A 111 0.44 7.86 -2.64
CA LEU A 111 0.55 8.43 -3.98
C LEU A 111 1.97 8.45 -4.53
N LEU A 112 3.00 8.31 -3.67
CA LEU A 112 4.39 8.29 -4.11
C LEU A 112 4.62 7.11 -5.07
N LEU A 113 5.26 7.40 -6.21
CA LEU A 113 5.52 6.40 -7.26
C LEU A 113 6.38 5.23 -6.77
N GLU A 114 7.26 5.49 -5.80
CA GLU A 114 8.20 4.52 -5.22
C GLU A 114 7.61 3.75 -4.03
N ASN A 115 6.45 4.19 -3.53
CA ASN A 115 5.72 3.59 -2.42
C ASN A 115 4.56 2.72 -2.91
N GLN A 116 4.74 2.06 -4.06
CA GLN A 116 3.70 1.28 -4.73
C GLN A 116 4.05 -0.20 -4.75
N LEU A 117 3.09 -1.02 -4.35
CA LEU A 117 3.10 -2.44 -4.67
C LEU A 117 2.64 -2.66 -6.12
N PRO A 118 3.15 -3.70 -6.80
CA PRO A 118 2.58 -4.12 -8.06
C PRO A 118 1.08 -4.41 -7.92
N PHE A 119 0.25 -3.84 -8.80
CA PHE A 119 -1.22 -3.96 -8.74
C PHE A 119 -1.73 -5.40 -8.66
N PHE A 120 -1.02 -6.35 -9.27
CA PHE A 120 -1.40 -7.77 -9.25
C PHE A 120 -1.37 -8.36 -7.83
N ILE A 121 -0.49 -7.88 -6.94
CA ILE A 121 -0.43 -8.35 -5.54
C ILE A 121 -1.72 -8.00 -4.81
N LEU A 122 -2.16 -6.74 -4.93
CA LEU A 122 -3.41 -6.27 -4.31
C LEU A 122 -4.63 -7.00 -4.87
N LEU A 123 -4.64 -7.22 -6.19
CA LEU A 123 -5.70 -7.96 -6.85
C LEU A 123 -5.80 -9.40 -6.35
N GLU A 124 -4.67 -10.10 -6.24
CA GLU A 124 -4.65 -11.51 -5.84
C GLU A 124 -5.01 -11.67 -4.35
N LEU A 125 -4.57 -10.75 -3.50
CA LEU A 125 -4.99 -10.67 -2.10
C LEU A 125 -6.52 -10.50 -1.98
N LEU A 126 -7.11 -9.61 -2.77
CA LEU A 126 -8.57 -9.37 -2.78
C LEU A 126 -9.37 -10.59 -3.28
N VAL A 127 -8.86 -11.28 -4.30
CA VAL A 127 -9.47 -12.52 -4.81
C VAL A 127 -9.38 -13.62 -3.75
N THR A 128 -8.22 -13.75 -3.09
CA THR A 128 -7.95 -14.82 -2.12
C THR A 128 -8.70 -14.60 -0.80
N SER A 129 -8.82 -13.35 -0.35
CA SER A 129 -9.51 -13.02 0.90
C SER A 129 -11.03 -13.08 0.79
N ASN A 130 -11.58 -13.10 -0.43
CA ASN A 130 -13.01 -13.09 -0.71
C ASN A 130 -13.76 -11.95 0.00
N VAL A 131 -13.06 -10.85 0.32
CA VAL A 131 -13.62 -9.68 1.02
C VAL A 131 -14.65 -8.96 0.16
N ILE A 132 -14.55 -9.08 -1.18
CA ILE A 132 -15.39 -8.33 -2.11
C ILE A 132 -15.88 -9.19 -3.27
N SER A 133 -17.19 -9.20 -3.53
CA SER A 133 -17.79 -9.81 -4.72
C SER A 133 -17.27 -9.15 -6.00
N ASN A 134 -16.81 -9.88 -7.02
CA ASN A 134 -16.22 -9.30 -8.24
C ASN A 134 -15.04 -8.33 -7.98
N PRO A 135 -13.87 -8.87 -7.56
CA PRO A 135 -12.74 -8.09 -7.03
C PRO A 135 -12.19 -7.03 -7.98
N LYS A 136 -12.05 -7.34 -9.28
CA LYS A 136 -11.50 -6.38 -10.26
C LYS A 136 -12.35 -5.11 -10.39
N ILE A 137 -13.65 -5.26 -10.56
CA ILE A 137 -14.57 -4.13 -10.76
C ILE A 137 -14.68 -3.31 -9.48
N ASN A 138 -14.80 -3.99 -8.35
CA ASN A 138 -14.93 -3.29 -7.09
C ASN A 138 -13.63 -2.64 -6.64
N PHE A 139 -12.48 -3.26 -6.82
CA PHE A 139 -11.20 -2.64 -6.47
C PHE A 139 -10.93 -1.37 -7.27
N THR A 140 -11.16 -1.41 -8.59
CA THR A 140 -11.06 -0.22 -9.45
C THR A 140 -12.02 0.87 -8.96
N ARG A 141 -13.25 0.51 -8.58
CA ARG A 141 -14.24 1.46 -8.05
C ARG A 141 -13.84 2.02 -6.68
N LEU A 142 -13.26 1.20 -5.81
CA LEU A 142 -12.77 1.59 -4.47
C LEU A 142 -11.60 2.57 -4.59
N ILE A 143 -10.61 2.27 -5.42
CA ILE A 143 -9.50 3.19 -5.73
C ILE A 143 -10.06 4.50 -6.27
N LEU A 144 -10.91 4.47 -7.30
CA LEU A 144 -11.48 5.70 -7.87
C LEU A 144 -12.28 6.51 -6.85
N LYS A 145 -12.98 5.87 -5.91
CA LYS A 145 -13.71 6.56 -4.84
C LYS A 145 -12.76 7.20 -3.81
N ALA A 146 -11.68 6.51 -3.43
CA ALA A 146 -10.65 7.05 -2.54
C ALA A 146 -9.94 8.25 -3.18
N TYR A 147 -9.56 8.16 -4.46
CA TYR A 147 -8.92 9.26 -5.18
C TYR A 147 -9.85 10.46 -5.38
N LYS A 148 -11.14 10.27 -5.65
CA LYS A 148 -12.15 11.35 -5.70
C LYS A 148 -12.40 12.04 -4.37
N HIS A 149 -12.12 11.36 -3.26
CA HIS A 149 -12.19 11.98 -1.93
C HIS A 149 -10.97 12.84 -1.62
N PHE A 150 -9.88 12.64 -2.35
CA PHE A 150 -8.60 13.27 -2.12
C PHE A 150 -8.29 14.40 -3.11
N LEU A 151 -8.74 14.28 -4.37
CA LEU A 151 -8.64 15.30 -5.43
C LEU A 151 -9.94 16.10 -5.56
#